data_AF-A0A5C9CP17-F1
#
_entry.id   AF-A0A5C9CP17-F1
#
_cell.length_a   1.000
_cell.length_b   1.000
_cell.length_c   1.000
_cell.angle_alpha   90.00
_cell.angle_beta   90.00
_cell.angle_gamma   90.00
#
_symmetry.space_group_name_H-M   'P 1'
#
loop_
_entity.id
_entity.type
_entity.pdbx_description
1 polymer ?
#
loop_
_entity_poly.entity_id
_entity_poly.type
_entity_poly.pdbx_seq_one_letter_code
_entity_poly.pdbx_strand_id
1 'polypeptide(L)'
;MGDMMARTAGLRRPGAAALDLAYVAAGYTDGFFELGLHPWDVAAGSLLITEAGGLVGNFSGDANFLEQKECMAANPRIYGQMVALLGKYSKFAGAGDKVAVRAAVAEMAKASPPVEVIEDSTPANAASDAPF
;
A
#
# COMPACT_ATOMS: atom_id res chain seq x y z
N MET A 1 1.43 8.01 -5.75
CA MET A 1 0.39 8.45 -4.80
C MET A 1 -1.00 8.30 -5.38
N GLY A 2 -1.33 8.94 -6.52
CA GLY A 2 -2.69 8.92 -7.11
C GLY A 2 -3.29 7.53 -7.30
N ASP A 3 -2.51 6.57 -7.84
CA ASP A 3 -2.99 5.19 -8.04
C ASP A 3 -3.34 4.45 -6.76
N MET A 4 -2.62 4.72 -5.66
CA MET A 4 -2.94 4.14 -4.35
C MET A 4 -4.16 4.81 -3.73
N MET A 5 -4.26 6.15 -3.85
CA MET A 5 -5.40 6.90 -3.32
C MET A 5 -6.72 6.45 -3.93
N ALA A 6 -6.73 6.11 -5.23
CA ALA A 6 -7.93 5.62 -5.91
C ALA A 6 -8.36 4.20 -5.48
N ARG A 7 -7.49 3.44 -4.81
CA ARG A 7 -7.68 2.00 -4.49
C ARG A 7 -7.64 1.69 -3.00
N THR A 8 -7.52 2.71 -2.15
CA THR A 8 -7.45 2.58 -0.68
C THR A 8 -8.42 3.56 -0.04
N ALA A 9 -8.83 3.27 1.20
CA ALA A 9 -9.73 4.17 1.95
C ALA A 9 -9.03 5.48 2.36
N GLY A 10 -7.70 5.48 2.42
CA GLY A 10 -6.92 6.68 2.70
C GLY A 10 -5.45 6.37 2.92
N LEU A 11 -4.61 7.40 2.78
CA LEU A 11 -3.18 7.32 3.08
C LEU A 11 -2.87 8.18 4.31
N ARG A 12 -1.81 7.80 5.03
CA ARG A 12 -1.30 8.51 6.22
C ARG A 12 0.16 8.89 5.98
N ARG A 13 0.62 9.95 6.65
CA ARG A 13 2.01 10.42 6.56
C ARG A 13 2.47 11.07 7.87
N PRO A 14 2.68 10.28 8.94
CA PRO A 14 3.11 10.79 10.25
C PRO A 14 4.56 11.29 10.26
N GLY A 15 5.36 10.98 9.22
CA GLY A 15 6.68 11.59 8.99
C GLY A 15 7.86 10.82 9.58
N ALA A 16 7.66 9.58 10.03
CA ALA A 16 8.71 8.70 10.53
C ALA A 16 8.54 7.27 9.98
N ALA A 17 9.37 6.88 9.01
CA ALA A 17 9.28 5.58 8.34
C ALA A 17 9.35 4.38 9.31
N ALA A 18 10.21 4.46 10.33
CA ALA A 18 10.30 3.42 11.36
C ALA A 18 8.97 3.22 12.12
N LEU A 19 8.25 4.30 12.40
CA LEU A 19 6.94 4.25 13.05
C LEU A 19 5.87 3.71 12.10
N ASP A 20 5.91 4.12 10.84
CA ASP A 20 4.99 3.62 9.82
C ASP A 20 5.11 2.10 9.62
N LEU A 21 6.34 1.58 9.60
CA LEU A 21 6.60 0.14 9.53
C LEU A 21 6.10 -0.60 10.78
N ALA A 22 6.29 -0.01 11.97
CA ALA A 22 5.74 -0.58 13.21
C ALA A 22 4.21 -0.60 13.21
N TYR A 23 3.55 0.39 12.63
CA TYR A 23 2.09 0.41 12.45
C TYR A 23 1.59 -0.67 11.50
N VAL A 24 2.34 -0.95 10.43
CA VAL A 24 2.04 -2.09 9.55
C VAL A 24 2.19 -3.41 10.31
N ALA A 25 3.29 -3.59 11.06
CA ALA A 25 3.51 -4.79 11.87
C ALA A 25 2.41 -4.98 12.94
N ALA A 26 1.93 -3.88 13.54
CA ALA A 26 0.85 -3.90 14.52
C ALA A 26 -0.57 -4.05 13.90
N GLY A 27 -0.70 -3.95 12.57
CA GLY A 27 -1.98 -4.02 11.88
C GLY A 27 -2.84 -2.75 11.97
N TYR A 28 -2.26 -1.60 12.34
CA TYR A 28 -2.95 -0.31 12.29
C TYR A 28 -3.07 0.24 10.87
N THR A 29 -2.13 -0.13 9.99
CA THR A 29 -2.18 0.17 8.56
C THR A 29 -1.90 -1.10 7.77
N ASP A 30 -2.52 -1.25 6.61
CA ASP A 30 -2.36 -2.47 5.81
C ASP A 30 -1.04 -2.53 5.02
N GLY A 31 -0.43 -1.36 4.77
CA GLY A 31 0.81 -1.26 4.01
C GLY A 31 1.48 0.11 4.10
N PHE A 32 2.74 0.13 3.66
CA PHE A 32 3.67 1.24 3.65
C PHE A 32 4.44 1.25 2.33
N PHE A 33 4.73 2.42 1.79
CA PHE A 33 5.64 2.58 0.66
C PHE A 33 6.33 3.94 0.67
N GLU A 34 7.63 3.98 0.45
CA GLU A 34 8.39 5.23 0.36
C GLU A 34 9.68 5.08 -0.47
N LEU A 35 10.15 6.20 -1.00
CA LEU A 35 11.39 6.33 -1.76
C LEU A 35 12.39 7.19 -0.97
N GLY A 36 13.68 6.90 -1.12
CA GLY A 36 14.76 7.70 -0.54
C GLY A 36 15.09 7.38 0.92
N LEU A 37 14.59 6.27 1.47
CA LEU A 37 14.92 5.84 2.83
C LEU A 37 16.36 5.34 2.93
N HIS A 38 16.96 5.52 4.09
CA HIS A 38 18.25 4.92 4.42
C HIS A 38 18.07 3.60 5.17
N PRO A 39 19.06 2.68 5.13
CA PRO A 39 18.94 1.38 5.79
C PRO A 39 18.53 1.44 7.26
N TRP A 40 19.01 2.45 8.01
CA TRP A 40 18.68 2.63 9.42
C TRP A 40 17.22 3.04 9.67
N ASP A 41 16.54 3.66 8.69
CA ASP A 41 15.13 4.02 8.80
C ASP A 41 14.21 2.79 8.69
N VAL A 42 14.69 1.72 8.04
CA VAL A 42 13.87 0.57 7.63
C VAL A 42 14.23 -0.72 8.35
N ALA A 43 15.51 -0.95 8.67
CA ALA A 43 16.02 -2.25 9.10
C ALA A 43 15.31 -2.82 10.34
N ALA A 44 15.07 -1.97 11.35
CA ALA A 44 14.34 -2.39 12.54
C ALA A 44 12.87 -2.73 12.21
N GLY A 45 12.21 -1.86 11.45
CA GLY A 45 10.81 -2.06 11.04
C GLY A 45 10.61 -3.28 10.15
N SER A 46 11.56 -3.59 9.26
CA SER A 46 11.46 -4.76 8.39
C SER A 46 11.47 -6.07 9.17
N LEU A 47 12.24 -6.14 10.27
CA LEU A 47 12.23 -7.31 11.15
C LEU A 47 10.88 -7.44 11.86
N LEU A 48 10.34 -6.33 12.40
CA LEU A 48 9.03 -6.33 13.06
C LEU A 48 7.93 -6.84 12.13
N ILE A 49 7.91 -6.37 10.88
CA ILE A 49 6.91 -6.79 9.89
C ILE A 49 7.06 -8.28 9.55
N THR A 50 8.28 -8.74 9.36
CA THR A 50 8.54 -10.15 9.01
C THR A 50 8.10 -11.09 10.14
N GLU A 51 8.40 -10.74 11.40
CA GLU A 51 7.97 -11.51 12.57
C GLU A 51 6.44 -11.45 12.79
N ALA A 52 5.79 -10.35 12.39
CA ALA A 52 4.34 -10.24 12.35
C ALA A 52 3.69 -11.01 11.19
N GLY A 53 4.49 -11.68 10.34
CA GLY A 53 4.01 -12.43 9.17
C GLY A 53 3.70 -11.57 7.94
N GLY A 54 4.14 -10.32 7.92
CA GLY A 54 4.07 -9.42 6.77
C GLY A 54 5.20 -9.64 5.77
N LEU A 55 5.14 -8.92 4.66
CA LEU A 55 6.13 -8.96 3.59
C LEU A 55 6.76 -7.58 3.40
N VAL A 56 8.06 -7.55 3.12
CA VAL A 56 8.85 -6.33 2.90
C VAL A 56 9.72 -6.52 1.66
N GLY A 57 9.77 -5.51 0.79
CA GLY A 57 10.60 -5.52 -0.41
C GLY A 57 10.66 -4.16 -1.08
N ASN A 58 11.29 -4.08 -2.25
CA ASN A 58 11.28 -2.88 -3.09
C ASN A 58 9.93 -2.77 -3.82
N PHE A 59 9.80 -1.79 -4.72
CA PHE A 59 8.56 -1.61 -5.49
C PHE A 59 8.33 -2.72 -6.54
N SER A 60 9.35 -3.50 -6.89
CA SER A 60 9.26 -4.69 -7.75
C SER A 60 8.96 -5.98 -6.98
N GLY A 61 9.02 -5.95 -5.64
CA GLY A 61 8.90 -7.13 -4.78
C GLY A 61 10.22 -7.84 -4.44
N ASP A 62 11.39 -7.31 -4.84
CA ASP A 62 12.69 -7.87 -4.47
C ASP A 62 13.08 -7.53 -3.03
N ALA A 63 13.90 -8.40 -2.43
CA ALA A 63 14.44 -8.20 -1.08
C ALA A 63 15.50 -7.08 -0.96
N ASN A 64 15.94 -6.47 -2.07
CA ASN A 64 17.02 -5.48 -2.08
C ASN A 64 16.59 -4.06 -1.66
N PHE A 65 15.55 -3.92 -0.83
CA PHE A 65 14.94 -2.64 -0.44
C PHE A 65 15.86 -1.74 0.39
N LEU A 66 16.76 -2.33 1.19
CA LEU A 66 17.71 -1.58 2.03
C LEU A 66 18.73 -0.80 1.19
N GLU A 67 19.21 -1.38 0.09
CA GLU A 67 20.25 -0.77 -0.75
C GLU A 67 19.65 0.14 -1.82
N GLN A 68 18.47 -0.22 -2.33
CA GLN A 68 17.82 0.48 -3.44
C GLN A 68 17.08 1.75 -3.00
N LYS A 69 16.94 2.00 -1.70
CA LYS A 69 16.19 3.16 -1.16
C LYS A 69 14.74 3.21 -1.66
N GLU A 70 14.17 2.06 -1.96
CA GLU A 70 12.76 1.88 -2.27
C GLU A 70 12.26 0.83 -1.29
N CYS A 71 11.33 1.19 -0.43
CA CYS A 71 10.77 0.26 0.54
C CYS A 71 9.27 0.23 0.39
N MET A 72 8.74 -0.98 0.33
CA MET A 72 7.33 -1.29 0.42
C MET A 72 7.16 -2.44 1.41
N ALA A 73 6.16 -2.32 2.27
CA ALA A 73 5.79 -3.37 3.20
C ALA A 73 4.29 -3.47 3.31
N ALA A 74 3.75 -4.67 3.52
CA ALA A 74 2.32 -4.89 3.66
C ALA A 74 1.99 -6.26 4.24
N ASN A 75 0.71 -6.42 4.61
CA ASN A 75 0.16 -7.74 4.86
C ASN A 75 0.23 -8.63 3.59
N PRO A 76 0.29 -9.97 3.72
CA PRO A 76 0.41 -10.85 2.56
C PRO A 76 -0.77 -10.80 1.58
N ARG A 77 -1.95 -10.37 2.05
CA ARG A 77 -3.17 -10.31 1.23
C ARG A 77 -3.11 -9.19 0.18
N ILE A 78 -2.50 -8.06 0.52
CA ILE A 78 -2.43 -6.88 -0.38
C ILE A 78 -1.06 -6.67 -1.02
N TYR A 79 0.00 -7.30 -0.51
CA TYR A 79 1.37 -7.08 -0.96
C TYR A 79 1.52 -7.21 -2.49
N GLY A 80 0.98 -8.29 -3.09
CA GLY A 80 1.05 -8.51 -4.54
C GLY A 80 0.32 -7.43 -5.36
N GLN A 81 -0.79 -6.90 -4.84
CA GLN A 81 -1.51 -5.78 -5.48
C GLN A 81 -0.68 -4.49 -5.42
N MET A 82 0.02 -4.26 -4.30
CA MET A 82 0.91 -3.11 -4.17
C MET A 82 2.10 -3.20 -5.11
N VAL A 83 2.73 -4.38 -5.28
CA VAL A 83 3.80 -4.58 -6.28
C VAL A 83 3.30 -4.24 -7.68
N ALA A 84 2.11 -4.70 -8.07
CA ALA A 84 1.55 -4.39 -9.39
C ALA A 84 1.36 -2.88 -9.59
N LEU A 85 0.88 -2.16 -8.58
CA LEU A 85 0.67 -0.71 -8.67
C LEU A 85 1.97 0.09 -8.63
N LEU A 86 2.92 -0.33 -7.78
CA LEU A 86 4.14 0.42 -7.49
C LEU A 86 5.31 0.07 -8.40
N GLY A 87 5.35 -1.12 -8.99
CA GLY A 87 6.49 -1.61 -9.77
C GLY A 87 6.86 -0.72 -10.96
N LYS A 88 5.88 -0.05 -11.57
CA LYS A 88 6.14 0.94 -12.64
C LYS A 88 6.90 2.19 -12.18
N TYR A 89 6.91 2.47 -10.89
CA TYR A 89 7.66 3.57 -10.27
C TYR A 89 9.03 3.14 -9.76
N SER A 90 9.35 1.84 -9.76
CA SER A 90 10.67 1.37 -9.38
C SER A 90 11.74 1.84 -10.38
N LYS A 91 12.82 2.38 -9.85
CA LYS A 91 14.03 2.72 -10.61
C LYS A 91 14.85 1.48 -10.94
N PHE A 92 14.68 0.40 -10.17
CA PHE A 92 15.50 -0.82 -10.24
C PHE A 92 14.80 -2.00 -10.92
N ALA A 93 13.49 -1.88 -11.21
CA ALA A 93 12.80 -2.84 -12.07
C ALA A 93 13.51 -2.95 -13.44
N GLY A 94 13.85 -4.17 -13.84
CA GLY A 94 14.36 -4.47 -15.16
C GLY A 94 13.33 -4.12 -16.24
N ALA A 95 13.77 -3.90 -17.47
CA ALA A 95 12.86 -3.56 -18.57
C ALA A 95 11.78 -4.65 -18.80
N GLY A 96 12.08 -5.92 -18.51
CA GLY A 96 11.12 -7.03 -18.55
C GLY A 96 10.08 -6.96 -17.43
N ASP A 97 10.49 -6.60 -16.21
CA ASP A 97 9.60 -6.49 -15.05
C ASP A 97 8.59 -5.36 -15.21
N LYS A 98 9.02 -4.22 -15.78
CA LYS A 98 8.13 -3.08 -16.08
C LYS A 98 7.03 -3.43 -17.08
N VAL A 99 7.33 -4.30 -18.06
CA VAL A 99 6.35 -4.77 -19.05
C VAL A 99 5.37 -5.77 -18.42
N ALA A 100 5.87 -6.70 -17.61
CA ALA A 100 5.04 -7.66 -16.88
C ALA A 100 4.09 -6.96 -15.90
N VAL A 101 4.59 -5.97 -15.15
CA VAL A 101 3.78 -5.16 -14.22
C VAL A 101 2.71 -4.37 -14.97
N ARG A 102 3.04 -3.73 -16.11
CA ARG A 102 2.02 -3.04 -16.93
C ARG A 102 0.92 -3.97 -17.43
N ALA A 103 1.28 -5.19 -17.85
CA ALA A 103 0.30 -6.20 -18.26
C ALA A 103 -0.59 -6.64 -17.10
N ALA A 104 -0.01 -6.88 -15.92
CA ALA A 104 -0.75 -7.26 -14.72
C ALA A 104 -1.72 -6.17 -14.24
N VAL A 105 -1.29 -4.90 -14.26
CA VAL A 105 -2.17 -3.76 -13.93
C VAL A 105 -3.32 -3.64 -14.92
N ALA A 106 -3.08 -3.86 -16.21
CA ALA A 106 -4.13 -3.84 -17.23
C ALA A 106 -5.16 -4.97 -17.04
N GLU A 107 -4.71 -6.18 -16.69
CA GLU A 107 -5.62 -7.29 -16.38
C GLU A 107 -6.39 -7.06 -15.07
N MET A 108 -5.74 -6.54 -14.03
CA MET A 108 -6.41 -6.21 -12.76
C MET A 108 -7.43 -5.07 -12.93
N ALA A 109 -7.18 -4.12 -13.84
CA ALA A 109 -8.15 -3.09 -14.20
C ALA A 109 -9.39 -3.65 -14.92
N LYS A 110 -9.25 -4.75 -15.67
CA LYS A 110 -10.39 -5.47 -16.28
C LYS A 110 -11.16 -6.33 -15.26
N ALA A 111 -10.47 -6.82 -14.23
CA ALA A 111 -11.03 -7.70 -13.20
C ALA A 111 -11.77 -6.98 -12.06
N SER A 112 -11.67 -5.64 -11.97
CA SER A 112 -12.45 -4.88 -10.99
C SER A 112 -13.92 -4.80 -11.48
N PRO A 113 -14.90 -5.37 -10.75
CA PRO A 113 -16.30 -5.14 -11.08
C PRO A 113 -16.64 -3.65 -10.94
N PRO A 114 -17.65 -3.14 -11.65
CA PRO A 114 -18.12 -1.78 -11.44
C PRO A 114 -18.46 -1.64 -9.96
N VAL A 115 -17.88 -0.64 -9.30
CA VAL A 115 -18.35 -0.21 -7.99
C VAL A 115 -19.78 0.26 -8.23
N GLU A 116 -20.77 -0.55 -7.89
CA GLU A 116 -22.16 -0.10 -7.84
C GLU A 116 -22.19 1.05 -6.85
N VAL A 117 -22.38 2.25 -7.39
CA VAL A 117 -22.67 3.44 -6.61
C VAL A 117 -24.00 3.17 -5.94
N ILE A 118 -23.96 2.77 -4.67
CA ILE A 118 -25.15 2.73 -3.83
C ILE A 118 -25.59 4.18 -3.70
N GLU A 119 -26.57 4.59 -4.50
CA GLU A 119 -27.28 5.85 -4.29
C GLU A 119 -27.87 5.80 -2.88
N ASP A 120 -27.36 6.66 -2.01
CA ASP A 120 -27.85 6.87 -0.65
C ASP A 120 -29.29 7.39 -0.72
N SER A 121 -30.26 6.47 -0.75
CA SER A 121 -31.67 6.77 -0.53
C SER A 121 -31.95 6.83 0.96
N THR A 122 -31.34 7.79 1.67
CA THR A 122 -31.82 8.16 3.00
C THR A 122 -33.12 8.95 2.82
N PRO A 123 -34.29 8.48 3.31
CA PRO A 123 -35.49 9.28 3.27
C PRO A 123 -35.33 10.43 4.27
N ALA A 124 -35.27 11.65 3.74
CA ALA A 124 -35.33 12.87 4.54
C ALA A 124 -36.74 13.03 5.14
N ASN A 125 -37.00 12.45 6.32
CA ASN A 125 -37.87 13.05 7.33
C ASN A 125 -37.85 12.29 8.68
N ALA A 126 -37.41 12.95 9.74
CA ALA A 126 -38.19 13.14 10.98
C ALA A 126 -37.34 13.87 12.02
N ALA A 127 -37.73 15.09 12.33
CA ALA A 127 -37.23 15.88 13.44
C ALA A 127 -37.49 15.18 14.80
N SER A 128 -36.57 15.29 15.76
CA SER A 128 -36.77 15.89 17.10
C SER A 128 -35.80 15.31 18.15
N ASP A 129 -35.29 16.21 18.98
CA ASP A 129 -34.67 16.02 20.30
C ASP A 129 -33.35 15.25 20.46
N ALA A 130 -32.28 16.01 20.66
CA ALA A 130 -31.27 15.70 21.67
C ALA A 130 -31.91 15.79 23.07
N PRO A 131 -31.57 14.88 24.01
CA PRO A 131 -30.53 15.27 24.98
C PRO A 131 -29.65 14.11 25.49
N PHE A 132 -28.35 14.39 25.60
CA PHE A 132 -27.31 13.97 26.58
C PHE A 132 -25.94 13.90 25.91
#